data_AF-A0A920DG90-F1
#
_entry.id   AF-A0A920DG90-F1
#
_cell.length_a   1.000
_cell.length_b   1.000
_cell.length_c   1.000
_cell.angle_alpha   90.00
_cell.angle_beta   90.00
_cell.angle_gamma   90.00
#
_symmetry.space_group_name_H-M   'P 1'
#
loop_
_entity.id
_entity.type
_entity.pdbx_description
1 polymer ?
#
loop_
_entity_poly.entity_id
_entity_poly.type
_entity_poly.pdbx_seq_one_letter_code
_entity_poly.pdbx_strand_id
1 'polypeptide(L)'
;MRYKPPKYILFYIYFFFVVYIFLFHLPNDLEKIELGTYELEKQNETKLNLNIYNVKELELEILETFVSSTLKKCNIQEIYVFGTIQSYNNLVRIRIEDVRVSSGLNIENKNEAKNDRVFNYQDPINITSNSLNCLNEKIIIEFENEINIQYLRIIQDANDLFQNVKIININAYS
;
A
#
# COMPACT_ATOMS: atom_id res chain seq x y z
N MET A 1 -3.55 -7.37 62.05
CA MET A 1 -3.18 -8.60 61.30
C MET A 1 -2.26 -8.19 60.14
N ARG A 2 -1.06 -8.74 60.03
CA ARG A 2 -0.13 -8.44 58.91
C ARG A 2 -0.54 -9.30 57.71
N TYR A 3 -0.92 -8.64 56.60
CA TYR A 3 -1.24 -9.31 55.35
C TYR A 3 -0.02 -10.12 54.87
N LYS A 4 -0.21 -11.42 54.65
CA LYS A 4 0.78 -12.28 54.01
C LYS A 4 0.41 -12.36 52.53
N PRO A 5 1.27 -11.86 51.61
CA PRO A 5 0.97 -11.94 50.20
C PRO A 5 0.90 -13.40 49.74
N PRO A 6 0.11 -13.70 48.69
CA PRO A 6 -0.03 -15.05 48.16
C PRO A 6 1.34 -15.61 47.74
N LYS A 7 1.59 -16.89 48.04
CA LYS A 7 2.91 -17.55 47.87
C LYS A 7 3.46 -17.57 46.43
N TYR A 8 2.68 -17.13 45.44
CA TYR A 8 3.03 -17.21 44.01
C TYR A 8 2.68 -15.93 43.24
N ILE A 9 2.53 -14.77 43.90
CA ILE A 9 2.11 -13.55 43.20
C ILE A 9 3.06 -13.15 42.07
N LEU A 10 4.37 -13.35 42.26
CA LEU A 10 5.37 -13.11 41.22
C LEU A 10 5.26 -14.10 40.05
N PHE A 11 4.88 -15.35 40.32
CA PHE A 11 4.65 -16.35 39.28
C PHE A 11 3.42 -16.01 38.43
N TYR A 12 2.33 -15.55 39.05
CA TYR A 12 1.15 -15.10 38.32
C TYR A 12 1.41 -13.85 37.47
N ILE A 13 2.18 -12.89 38.00
CA ILE A 13 2.60 -11.70 37.24
C ILE A 13 3.46 -12.12 36.05
N TYR A 14 4.45 -12.98 36.26
CA TYR A 14 5.30 -13.49 35.18
C TYR A 14 4.49 -14.22 34.11
N PHE A 15 3.60 -15.14 34.51
CA PHE A 15 2.76 -15.89 33.58
C PHE A 15 1.84 -14.96 32.78
N PHE A 16 1.28 -13.92 33.41
CA PHE A 16 0.50 -12.89 32.73
C PHE A 16 1.33 -12.16 31.67
N PHE A 17 2.57 -11.75 31.98
CA PHE A 17 3.44 -11.12 31.00
C PHE A 17 3.83 -12.05 29.85
N VAL A 18 4.07 -13.34 30.11
CA VAL A 18 4.37 -14.33 29.07
C VAL A 18 3.17 -14.51 28.12
N VAL A 19 1.96 -14.66 28.67
CA VAL A 19 0.74 -14.78 27.86
C VAL A 19 0.45 -13.48 27.10
N TYR A 20 0.65 -12.32 27.73
CA TYR A 20 0.50 -11.03 27.09
C TYR A 20 1.47 -10.87 25.90
N ILE A 21 2.75 -11.20 26.08
CA ILE A 21 3.72 -11.16 24.98
C ILE A 21 3.31 -12.13 23.86
N PHE A 22 2.88 -13.35 24.18
CA PHE A 22 2.44 -14.30 23.16
C PHE A 22 1.19 -13.85 22.40
N LEU A 23 0.22 -13.21 23.07
CA LEU A 23 -1.01 -12.76 22.43
C LEU A 23 -0.85 -11.45 21.64
N PHE A 24 0.07 -10.57 22.06
CA PHE A 24 0.22 -9.23 21.48
C PHE A 24 1.52 -9.03 20.66
N HIS A 25 2.45 -9.98 20.66
CA HIS A 25 3.67 -9.97 19.85
C HIS A 25 3.80 -11.16 18.90
N LEU A 26 2.73 -11.93 18.65
CA LEU A 26 2.75 -12.82 17.50
C LEU A 26 2.86 -11.93 16.25
N PRO A 27 3.91 -12.09 15.42
CA PRO A 27 4.03 -11.28 14.24
C PRO A 27 2.94 -11.71 13.26
N ASN A 28 2.07 -10.76 12.88
CA ASN A 28 1.26 -10.88 11.67
C ASN A 28 2.18 -10.66 10.47
N ASP A 29 3.17 -11.53 10.29
CA ASP A 29 4.07 -11.46 9.14
C ASP A 29 3.25 -11.88 7.91
N LEU A 30 2.78 -10.89 7.16
CA LEU A 30 2.16 -11.13 5.86
C LEU A 30 3.19 -11.77 4.93
N GLU A 31 2.76 -12.77 4.15
CA GLU A 31 3.66 -13.45 3.22
C GLU A 31 3.94 -12.54 2.03
N LYS A 32 5.22 -12.19 1.82
CA LYS A 32 5.65 -11.34 0.71
C LYS A 32 5.72 -12.13 -0.60
N ILE A 33 5.02 -11.64 -1.62
CA ILE A 33 5.03 -12.13 -3.00
C ILE A 33 5.70 -11.06 -3.88
N GLU A 34 6.85 -11.39 -4.48
CA GLU A 34 7.56 -10.48 -5.39
C GLU A 34 7.00 -10.60 -6.81
N LEU A 35 6.38 -9.54 -7.31
CA LEU A 35 5.81 -9.51 -8.68
C LEU A 35 6.85 -9.04 -9.70
N GLY A 36 7.80 -8.23 -9.24
CA GLY A 36 8.92 -7.73 -10.02
C GLY A 36 8.74 -6.30 -10.53
N THR A 37 9.55 -5.94 -11.53
CA THR A 37 9.66 -4.59 -12.06
C THR A 37 8.81 -4.36 -13.30
N TYR A 38 8.11 -3.23 -13.34
CA TYR A 38 7.25 -2.83 -14.44
C TYR A 38 7.68 -1.46 -14.98
N GLU A 39 7.69 -1.35 -16.31
CA GLU A 39 7.89 -0.07 -16.99
C GLU A 39 6.54 0.63 -17.19
N LEU A 40 6.51 1.91 -16.86
CA LEU A 40 5.35 2.77 -17.04
C LEU A 40 5.52 3.62 -18.29
N GLU A 41 4.42 3.86 -18.98
CA GLU A 41 4.38 4.81 -20.08
C GLU A 41 4.65 6.23 -19.59
N LYS A 42 5.48 6.97 -20.33
CA LYS A 42 5.85 8.34 -19.97
C LYS A 42 4.62 9.25 -19.92
N GLN A 43 3.69 9.05 -20.84
CA GLN A 43 2.50 9.85 -21.01
C GLN A 43 1.41 8.87 -21.43
N ASN A 44 0.24 8.95 -20.80
CA ASN A 44 -0.91 8.02 -20.90
C ASN A 44 -1.00 7.00 -19.75
N GLU A 45 -2.01 6.16 -19.91
CA GLU A 45 -2.31 5.02 -19.07
C GLU A 45 -1.35 3.86 -19.32
N THR A 46 -0.85 3.30 -18.24
CA THR A 46 -0.21 1.99 -18.19
C THR A 46 -1.14 1.00 -17.51
N LYS A 47 -1.43 -0.13 -18.16
CA LYS A 47 -2.16 -1.25 -17.58
C LYS A 47 -1.20 -2.38 -17.20
N LEU A 48 -1.06 -2.63 -15.91
CA LEU A 48 -0.17 -3.65 -15.36
C LEU A 48 -0.98 -4.88 -14.95
N ASN A 49 -0.90 -5.96 -15.74
CA ASN A 49 -1.60 -7.20 -15.42
C ASN A 49 -0.82 -7.96 -14.33
N LEU A 50 -1.43 -8.13 -13.16
CA LEU A 50 -0.81 -8.81 -12.01
C LEU A 50 -1.36 -10.23 -11.84
N ASN A 51 -2.67 -10.41 -11.97
CA ASN A 51 -3.38 -11.70 -11.79
C ASN A 51 -2.97 -12.45 -10.51
N ILE A 52 -2.99 -11.74 -9.39
CA ILE A 52 -2.64 -12.26 -8.06
C ILE A 52 -3.88 -12.43 -7.19
N TYR A 53 -3.80 -13.36 -6.25
CA TYR A 53 -4.94 -13.81 -5.44
C TYR A 53 -4.67 -13.59 -3.96
N ASN A 54 -5.73 -13.36 -3.20
CA ASN A 54 -5.70 -13.22 -1.73
C ASN A 54 -4.71 -12.16 -1.22
N VAL A 55 -4.70 -10.99 -1.85
CA VAL A 55 -3.80 -9.89 -1.47
C VAL A 55 -4.49 -8.99 -0.46
N LYS A 56 -3.77 -8.65 0.61
CA LYS A 56 -4.20 -7.69 1.63
C LYS A 56 -3.47 -6.35 1.54
N GLU A 57 -2.22 -6.37 1.10
CA GLU A 57 -1.43 -5.15 0.92
C GLU A 57 -0.61 -5.21 -0.38
N LEU A 58 -0.46 -4.06 -1.03
CA LEU A 58 0.31 -3.88 -2.25
C LEU A 58 1.33 -2.76 -2.05
N GLU A 59 2.60 -3.05 -2.28
CA GLU A 59 3.70 -2.09 -2.21
C GLU A 59 4.22 -1.79 -3.62
N LEU A 60 4.26 -0.51 -3.97
CA LEU A 60 4.86 -0.01 -5.20
C LEU A 60 6.08 0.84 -4.82
N GLU A 61 7.25 0.46 -5.30
CA GLU A 61 8.51 1.18 -5.06
C GLU A 61 8.99 1.83 -6.36
N ILE A 62 9.33 3.12 -6.31
CA ILE A 62 9.81 3.87 -7.47
C ILE A 62 11.30 3.61 -7.69
N LEU A 63 11.67 2.95 -8.78
CA LEU A 63 13.06 2.62 -9.10
C LEU A 63 13.72 3.60 -10.07
N GLU A 64 12.96 4.15 -11.02
CA GLU A 64 13.51 5.04 -12.05
C GLU A 64 12.47 6.08 -12.50
N THR A 65 12.93 7.25 -12.93
CA THR A 65 12.13 8.33 -13.53
C THR A 65 12.60 8.65 -14.94
N PHE A 66 11.70 9.08 -15.85
CA PHE A 66 12.04 9.37 -17.24
C PHE A 66 13.07 10.49 -17.43
N VAL A 67 13.09 11.45 -16.51
CA VAL A 67 14.08 12.52 -16.46
C VAL A 67 14.51 12.62 -15.01
N SER A 68 15.77 12.35 -14.72
CA SER A 68 16.34 12.66 -13.41
C SER A 68 16.59 14.16 -13.35
N SER A 69 15.55 14.92 -12.99
CA SER A 69 15.64 16.37 -12.86
C SER A 69 15.82 16.75 -11.41
N THR A 70 16.86 17.51 -11.09
CA THR A 70 17.00 18.14 -9.77
C THR A 70 16.05 19.33 -9.58
N LEU A 71 15.14 19.58 -10.52
CA LEU A 71 14.29 20.78 -10.56
C LEU A 71 12.79 20.47 -10.50
N LYS A 72 12.37 19.22 -10.71
CA LYS A 72 10.96 18.83 -10.78
C LYS A 72 10.62 17.79 -9.72
N LYS A 73 9.40 17.86 -9.19
CA LYS A 73 8.84 16.85 -8.31
C LYS A 73 8.28 15.69 -9.12
N CYS A 74 8.24 14.49 -8.53
CA CYS A 74 7.55 13.36 -9.13
C CYS A 74 6.05 13.47 -8.94
N ASN A 75 5.29 13.00 -9.93
CA ASN A 75 3.85 12.91 -9.83
C ASN A 75 3.36 11.60 -10.46
N ILE A 76 2.48 10.90 -9.76
CA ILE A 76 1.62 9.85 -10.29
C ILE A 76 0.19 10.34 -10.08
N GLN A 77 -0.48 10.73 -11.16
CA GLN A 77 -1.78 11.39 -11.06
C GLN A 77 -2.88 10.46 -10.57
N GLU A 78 -2.97 9.26 -11.14
CA GLU A 78 -4.06 8.35 -10.83
C GLU A 78 -3.57 6.91 -10.78
N ILE A 79 -3.79 6.26 -9.64
CA ILE A 79 -3.65 4.81 -9.48
C ILE A 79 -5.02 4.20 -9.18
N TYR A 80 -5.40 3.19 -9.96
CA TYR A 80 -6.59 2.38 -9.72
C TYR A 80 -6.24 0.91 -9.60
N VAL A 81 -6.87 0.24 -8.64
CA VAL A 81 -6.77 -1.21 -8.43
C VAL A 81 -8.03 -1.89 -8.97
N PHE A 82 -7.87 -2.83 -9.90
CA PHE A 82 -8.96 -3.62 -10.44
C PHE A 82 -8.83 -5.08 -10.06
N GLY A 83 -9.92 -5.64 -9.53
CA GLY A 83 -9.92 -6.98 -8.95
C GLY A 83 -11.29 -7.54 -8.69
N THR A 84 -11.31 -8.68 -8.00
CA THR A 84 -12.53 -9.31 -7.48
C THR A 84 -12.42 -9.48 -5.97
N ILE A 85 -13.56 -9.36 -5.31
CA ILE A 85 -13.70 -9.66 -3.88
C ILE A 85 -14.09 -11.13 -3.79
N GLN A 86 -13.56 -11.92 -2.85
CA GLN A 86 -13.84 -13.37 -2.79
C GLN A 86 -15.34 -13.71 -2.75
N SER A 87 -16.17 -12.85 -2.14
CA SER A 87 -17.63 -13.01 -2.10
C SER A 87 -18.37 -12.60 -3.38
N TYR A 88 -17.70 -11.91 -4.31
CA TYR A 88 -18.25 -11.39 -5.56
C TYR A 88 -17.29 -11.56 -6.74
N ASN A 89 -17.64 -12.46 -7.67
CA ASN A 89 -16.84 -12.74 -8.87
C ASN A 89 -16.85 -11.65 -9.95
N ASN A 90 -17.45 -10.48 -9.69
CA ASN A 90 -17.47 -9.39 -10.66
C ASN A 90 -16.17 -8.59 -10.56
N LEU A 91 -15.56 -8.34 -11.72
CA LEU A 91 -14.42 -7.44 -11.82
C LEU A 91 -14.87 -6.00 -11.53
N VAL A 92 -14.31 -5.40 -10.49
CA VAL A 92 -14.65 -4.06 -10.02
C VAL A 92 -13.40 -3.26 -9.70
N ARG A 93 -13.56 -1.94 -9.51
CA ARG A 93 -12.53 -1.12 -8.87
C ARG A 93 -12.57 -1.41 -7.38
N ILE A 94 -11.44 -1.80 -6.82
CA ILE A 94 -11.40 -2.26 -5.44
C ILE A 94 -11.26 -1.08 -4.49
N ARG A 95 -12.16 -1.02 -3.50
CA ARG A 95 -12.08 -0.07 -2.40
C ARG A 95 -10.78 -0.30 -1.62
N ILE A 96 -10.13 0.79 -1.27
CA ILE A 96 -8.90 0.80 -0.46
C ILE A 96 -9.26 1.20 0.97
N GLU A 97 -8.66 0.53 1.96
CA GLU A 97 -8.82 0.84 3.38
C GLU A 97 -7.95 2.02 3.80
N ASP A 98 -6.66 1.97 3.45
CA ASP A 98 -5.71 3.05 3.65
C ASP A 98 -4.65 3.07 2.54
N VAL A 99 -4.09 4.25 2.32
CA VAL A 99 -2.90 4.45 1.50
C VAL A 99 -1.85 5.12 2.37
N ARG A 100 -0.69 4.49 2.44
CA ARG A 100 0.48 4.98 3.16
C ARG A 100 1.59 5.22 2.15
N VAL A 101 2.38 6.26 2.37
CA VAL A 101 3.53 6.57 1.53
C VAL A 101 4.74 6.86 2.40
N SER A 102 5.92 6.62 1.88
CA SER A 102 7.17 7.02 2.54
C SER A 102 7.30 8.55 2.60
N SER A 103 8.18 9.05 3.47
CA SER A 103 8.27 10.47 3.83
C SER A 103 8.52 11.43 2.66
N GLY A 104 9.14 10.94 1.57
CA GLY A 104 9.41 11.75 0.38
C GLY A 104 8.21 11.90 -0.54
N LEU A 105 7.07 11.26 -0.26
CA LEU A 105 5.83 11.33 -1.01
C LEU A 105 4.68 11.92 -0.17
N ASN A 106 3.67 12.42 -0.86
CA ASN A 106 2.44 12.93 -0.29
C ASN A 106 1.26 12.45 -1.12
N ILE A 107 0.16 12.13 -0.46
CA ILE A 107 -1.09 11.72 -1.10
C ILE A 107 -1.99 12.94 -1.14
N GLU A 108 -2.27 13.47 -2.33
CA GLU A 108 -3.01 14.73 -2.47
C GLU A 108 -4.48 14.58 -2.05
N ASN A 109 -5.05 13.40 -2.29
CA ASN A 109 -6.47 13.15 -2.14
C ASN A 109 -6.76 11.98 -1.19
N LYS A 110 -6.03 11.91 -0.07
CA LYS A 110 -6.12 10.80 0.90
C LYS A 110 -7.55 10.49 1.35
N ASN A 111 -8.35 11.52 1.63
CA ASN A 111 -9.73 11.35 2.10
C ASN A 111 -10.70 10.88 1.00
N GLU A 112 -10.41 11.21 -0.25
CA GLU A 112 -11.26 10.85 -1.39
C GLU A 112 -10.94 9.42 -1.84
N ALA A 113 -9.65 9.06 -1.90
CA ALA A 113 -9.20 7.70 -2.17
C ALA A 113 -9.80 6.67 -1.19
N LYS A 114 -10.03 7.09 0.06
CA LYS A 114 -10.79 6.33 1.07
C LYS A 114 -12.29 6.56 0.89
N ASN A 115 -12.90 5.89 -0.09
CA ASN A 115 -14.34 6.00 -0.31
C ASN A 115 -15.11 5.08 0.64
N ASP A 116 -15.76 5.67 1.65
CA ASP A 116 -16.53 4.93 2.66
C ASP A 116 -17.97 4.60 2.26
N ARG A 117 -18.41 5.03 1.08
CA ARG A 117 -19.84 4.97 0.69
C ARG A 117 -20.18 3.80 -0.21
N VAL A 118 -19.23 3.31 -1.00
CA VAL A 118 -19.47 2.29 -2.03
C VAL A 118 -18.37 1.23 -1.99
N PHE A 119 -18.78 -0.02 -1.78
CA PHE A 119 -17.85 -1.15 -1.53
C PHE A 119 -17.00 -1.54 -2.75
N ASN A 120 -17.44 -1.18 -3.95
CA ASN A 120 -16.86 -1.59 -5.24
C ASN A 120 -16.45 -0.40 -6.12
N TYR A 121 -16.10 0.72 -5.49
CA TYR A 121 -15.64 1.91 -6.18
C TYR A 121 -14.47 2.54 -5.43
N GLN A 122 -13.49 2.99 -6.20
CA GLN A 122 -12.27 3.62 -5.74
C GLN A 122 -12.10 4.93 -6.50
N ASP A 123 -11.96 6.04 -5.76
CA ASP A 123 -11.43 7.27 -6.33
C ASP A 123 -9.91 7.11 -6.57
N PRO A 124 -9.34 7.79 -7.57
CA PRO A 124 -7.93 7.61 -7.92
C PRO A 124 -7.03 7.91 -6.73
N ILE A 125 -5.88 7.25 -6.62
CA ILE A 125 -4.82 7.69 -5.71
C ILE A 125 -3.92 8.65 -6.46
N ASN A 126 -3.81 9.90 -6.00
CA ASN A 126 -2.92 10.92 -6.54
C ASN A 126 -1.74 11.15 -5.60
N ILE A 127 -0.53 11.03 -6.13
CA ILE A 127 0.71 11.02 -5.36
C ILE A 127 1.70 12.01 -5.95
N THR A 128 2.12 12.97 -5.14
CA THR A 128 3.17 13.91 -5.48
C THR A 128 4.33 13.82 -4.51
N SER A 129 5.55 14.03 -5.00
CA SER A 129 6.71 14.01 -4.12
C SER A 129 6.85 15.31 -3.31
N ASN A 130 7.21 15.17 -2.05
CA ASN A 130 7.62 16.28 -1.19
C ASN A 130 8.98 16.83 -1.64
N SER A 131 9.86 15.94 -2.08
CA SER A 131 11.23 16.21 -2.50
C SER A 131 11.38 16.18 -4.03
N LEU A 132 12.48 16.71 -4.56
CA LEU A 132 12.81 16.67 -6.00
C LEU A 132 13.33 15.28 -6.43
N ASN A 133 13.58 14.40 -5.47
CA ASN A 133 13.91 13.00 -5.67
C ASN A 133 12.80 12.12 -5.08
N CYS A 134 12.29 11.17 -5.87
CA CYS A 134 11.33 10.18 -5.42
C CYS A 134 11.83 8.73 -5.59
N LEU A 135 13.11 8.54 -5.89
CA LEU A 135 13.70 7.22 -6.04
C LEU A 135 13.72 6.49 -4.69
N ASN A 136 13.39 5.20 -4.72
CA ASN A 136 13.20 4.31 -3.57
C ASN A 136 12.09 4.72 -2.60
N GLU A 137 11.25 5.69 -3.00
CA GLU A 137 10.04 5.99 -2.26
C GLU A 137 8.97 4.95 -2.57
N LYS A 138 8.13 4.68 -1.57
CA LYS A 138 7.19 3.57 -1.54
C LYS A 138 5.76 4.07 -1.36
N ILE A 139 4.86 3.39 -2.03
CA ILE A 139 3.41 3.59 -1.96
C ILE A 139 2.83 2.25 -1.51
N ILE A 140 2.14 2.26 -0.39
CA ILE A 140 1.56 1.08 0.24
C ILE A 140 0.04 1.25 0.21
N ILE A 141 -0.64 0.31 -0.44
CA ILE A 141 -2.09 0.27 -0.58
C ILE A 141 -2.61 -0.91 0.23
N GLU A 142 -3.45 -0.63 1.22
CA GLU A 142 -4.02 -1.63 2.12
C GLU A 142 -5.50 -1.85 1.82
N PHE A 143 -5.93 -3.11 1.80
CA PHE A 143 -7.30 -3.50 1.50
C PHE A 143 -8.01 -4.03 2.74
N GLU A 144 -9.30 -3.68 2.88
CA GLU A 144 -10.15 -4.07 4.01
C GLU A 144 -10.30 -5.59 4.14
N ASN A 145 -10.26 -6.28 3.00
CA ASN A 145 -10.33 -7.74 2.92
C ASN A 145 -9.28 -8.25 1.93
N GLU A 146 -8.98 -9.54 2.00
CA GLU A 146 -8.22 -10.21 0.95
C GLU A 146 -8.96 -10.14 -0.40
N ILE A 147 -8.27 -9.64 -1.42
CA ILE A 147 -8.82 -9.44 -2.77
C ILE A 147 -7.97 -10.14 -3.81
N ASN A 148 -8.57 -10.46 -4.95
CA ASN A 148 -7.81 -10.89 -6.11
C ASN A 148 -7.57 -9.67 -7.01
N ILE A 149 -6.32 -9.34 -7.29
CA ILE A 149 -5.97 -8.19 -8.13
C ILE A 149 -5.68 -8.69 -9.54
N GLN A 150 -6.50 -8.25 -10.50
CA GLN A 150 -6.30 -8.60 -11.89
C GLN A 150 -5.28 -7.67 -12.54
N TYR A 151 -5.47 -6.35 -12.37
CA TYR A 151 -4.53 -5.37 -12.91
C TYR A 151 -4.54 -4.06 -12.13
N LEU A 152 -3.43 -3.32 -12.24
CA LEU A 152 -3.35 -1.91 -11.87
C LEU A 152 -3.46 -1.05 -13.13
N ARG A 153 -4.10 0.11 -12.97
CA ARG A 153 -4.15 1.15 -13.99
C ARG A 153 -3.48 2.38 -13.41
N ILE A 154 -2.36 2.78 -14.00
CA ILE A 154 -1.56 3.94 -13.57
C ILE A 154 -1.59 4.96 -14.70
N ILE A 155 -1.99 6.20 -14.40
CA ILE A 155 -2.06 7.28 -15.38
C ILE A 155 -1.05 8.35 -15.00
N GLN A 156 -0.26 8.76 -15.99
CA GLN A 156 0.73 9.83 -15.89
C GLN A 156 0.46 10.86 -16.97
N ASP A 157 0.49 12.14 -16.59
CA ASP A 157 0.36 13.25 -17.53
C ASP A 157 1.70 13.92 -17.78
N ALA A 158 1.83 14.44 -18.99
CA ALA A 158 2.97 15.17 -19.46
C ALA A 158 2.91 16.62 -19.00
N ASN A 159 3.26 16.89 -17.74
CA ASN A 159 3.36 18.27 -17.28
C ASN A 159 4.82 18.71 -17.17
N ASP A 160 5.15 19.88 -17.70
CA ASP A 160 6.47 20.49 -17.54
C ASP A 160 6.83 20.80 -16.08
N LEU A 161 5.87 20.76 -15.17
CA LEU A 161 6.08 20.99 -13.74
C LEU A 161 6.56 19.75 -12.97
N PHE A 162 6.31 18.55 -13.52
CA PHE A 162 6.57 17.28 -12.83
C PHE A 162 7.45 16.35 -13.66
N GLN A 163 8.08 15.39 -12.99
CA GLN A 163 8.79 14.27 -13.63
C GLN A 163 7.96 12.99 -13.46
N ASN A 164 7.90 12.21 -14.52
CA ASN A 164 7.10 10.99 -14.56
C ASN A 164 7.96 9.79 -14.16
N VAL A 165 7.33 8.85 -13.47
CA VAL A 165 7.95 7.60 -13.04
C VAL A 165 8.06 6.67 -14.25
N LYS A 166 9.20 6.02 -14.39
CA LYS A 166 9.50 5.10 -15.49
C LYS A 166 9.46 3.65 -15.03
N ILE A 167 10.12 3.32 -13.93
CA ILE A 167 10.17 1.94 -13.43
C ILE A 167 9.66 1.91 -12.01
N ILE A 168 8.74 0.98 -11.75
CA ILE A 168 8.31 0.62 -10.40
C ILE A 168 8.57 -0.86 -10.13
N ASN A 169 8.89 -1.19 -8.89
CA ASN A 169 8.85 -2.56 -8.40
C ASN A 169 7.54 -2.77 -7.63
N ILE A 170 6.91 -3.94 -7.80
CA ILE A 170 5.66 -4.25 -7.11
C ILE A 170 5.83 -5.51 -6.27
N ASN A 171 5.49 -5.39 -4.99
CA ASN A 171 5.36 -6.51 -4.06
C ASN A 171 3.92 -6.58 -3.59
N ALA A 172 3.42 -7.79 -3.37
CA ALA A 172 2.14 -8.05 -2.75
C ALA A 172 2.32 -8.80 -1.43
N TYR A 173 1.36 -8.64 -0.52
CA TYR A 173 1.38 -9.23 0.80
C TYR A 173 0.03 -9.89 1.07
N SER A 174 0.07 -11.18 1.41
CA SER A 174 -1.09 -12.01 1.77
C SER A 174 -1.14 -12.26 3.27
#